data_AF-A0A7C9GKW6-F1
#
_entry.id   AF-A0A7C9GKW6-F1
#
_cell.length_a   1.000
_cell.length_b   1.000
_cell.length_c   1.000
_cell.angle_alpha   90.00
_cell.angle_beta   90.00
_cell.angle_gamma   90.00
#
_symmetry.space_group_name_H-M   'P 1'
#
loop_
_entity.id
_entity.type
_entity.pdbx_description
1 polymer ?
#
loop_
_entity_poly.entity_id
_entity_poly.type
_entity_poly.pdbx_seq_one_letter_code
_entity_poly.pdbx_strand_id
1 'polypeptide(L)'
;MKDNLYKLWNRLSSGSYYPPPVKGVAIAKKTGGERLLGIPTVADRVAQMVVRLHFEPLVEPHFQLDSYGCRPNKSAIDAIRVTRQRCWQQDWVLEFDIKGLFDNIPHDLLMKSVRKHTNSPWICLYIERGLTAPMKCNGEVLFREKGTPQGGLCKALHKPPNAQ
;
A
#
# COMPACT_ATOMS: atom_id res chain seq x y z
N MET A 1 2.06 25.11 -11.45
CA MET A 1 1.52 23.83 -10.89
C MET A 1 0.39 23.24 -11.74
N LYS A 2 -0.51 24.05 -12.33
CA LYS A 2 -1.63 23.58 -13.18
C LYS A 2 -1.21 22.68 -14.36
N ASP A 3 -0.14 23.02 -15.06
CA ASP A 3 0.28 22.28 -16.27
C ASP A 3 0.74 20.84 -15.99
N ASN A 4 1.32 20.60 -14.82
CA ASN A 4 1.81 19.26 -14.45
C ASN A 4 0.67 18.30 -14.08
N LEU A 5 -0.40 18.82 -13.47
CA LEU A 5 -1.60 18.04 -13.18
C LEU A 5 -2.36 17.70 -14.47
N TYR A 6 -2.49 18.66 -15.39
CA TYR A 6 -3.10 18.41 -16.69
C TYR A 6 -2.34 17.36 -17.49
N LYS A 7 -0.99 17.45 -17.53
CA LYS A 7 -0.14 16.42 -18.14
C LYS A 7 -0.31 15.04 -17.50
N LEU A 8 -0.34 14.97 -16.16
CA LEU A 8 -0.54 13.71 -15.45
C LEU A 8 -1.93 13.13 -15.74
N TRP A 9 -2.98 13.95 -15.68
CA TRP A 9 -4.34 13.56 -15.99
C TRP A 9 -4.48 13.02 -17.42
N ASN A 10 -3.92 13.71 -18.41
CA ASN A 10 -3.91 13.25 -19.81
C ASN A 10 -3.23 11.89 -19.95
N ARG A 11 -2.08 11.70 -19.28
CA ARG A 11 -1.34 10.44 -19.33
C ARG A 11 -2.05 9.30 -18.59
N LEU A 12 -2.73 9.60 -17.49
CA LEU A 12 -3.55 8.63 -16.76
C LEU A 12 -4.80 8.22 -17.55
N SER A 13 -5.45 9.18 -18.20
CA SER A 13 -6.68 8.93 -18.97
C SER A 13 -6.41 8.22 -20.30
N SER A 14 -5.21 8.37 -20.86
CA SER A 14 -4.79 7.71 -22.10
C SER A 14 -4.06 6.39 -21.89
N GLY A 15 -3.69 6.01 -20.66
CA GLY A 15 -2.88 4.81 -20.43
C GLY A 15 -1.39 4.97 -20.75
N SER A 16 -0.93 6.17 -21.08
CA SER A 16 0.48 6.47 -21.38
C SER A 16 1.32 6.82 -20.15
N TYR A 17 0.72 6.86 -18.96
CA TYR A 17 1.45 7.04 -17.71
C TYR A 17 2.18 5.75 -17.29
N TYR A 18 3.51 5.81 -17.23
CA TYR A 18 4.35 4.79 -16.63
C TYR A 18 5.06 5.38 -15.41
N PRO A 19 5.00 4.71 -14.24
CA PRO A 19 5.69 5.18 -13.05
C PRO A 19 7.20 5.13 -13.28
N PRO A 20 7.95 6.21 -13.01
CA PRO A 20 9.40 6.19 -13.00
C PRO A 20 9.94 5.30 -11.87
N PRO A 21 11.25 4.97 -11.90
CA PRO A 21 11.86 4.17 -10.84
C PRO A 21 11.69 4.82 -9.45
N VAL A 22 11.23 4.05 -8.46
CA VAL A 22 11.10 4.53 -7.08
C VAL A 22 12.48 4.71 -6.45
N LYS A 23 12.68 5.76 -5.64
CA LYS A 23 13.97 5.99 -4.98
C LYS A 23 14.13 5.03 -3.80
N GLY A 24 15.12 4.14 -3.88
CA GLY A 24 15.52 3.24 -2.80
C GLY A 24 16.27 3.98 -1.69
N VAL A 25 15.84 3.81 -0.45
CA VAL A 25 16.53 4.35 0.75
C VAL A 25 16.61 3.26 1.80
N ALA A 26 17.82 2.84 2.16
CA ALA A 26 18.04 1.90 3.24
C ALA A 26 17.88 2.61 4.60
N ILE A 27 17.10 2.03 5.51
CA ILE A 27 16.93 2.50 6.89
C ILE A 27 17.23 1.36 7.84
N ALA A 28 18.03 1.62 8.88
CA ALA A 28 18.31 0.63 9.91
C ALA A 28 17.04 0.23 10.68
N LYS A 29 16.84 -1.07 10.88
CA LYS A 29 15.81 -1.60 11.77
C LYS A 29 16.26 -1.51 13.23
N LYS A 30 15.32 -1.30 14.15
CA LYS A 30 15.58 -1.31 15.60
C LYS A 30 16.18 -2.62 16.10
N THR A 31 15.85 -3.73 15.45
CA THR A 31 16.29 -5.09 15.79
C THR A 31 17.53 -5.55 15.02
N GLY A 32 18.19 -4.66 14.29
CA GLY A 32 19.30 -5.00 13.38
C GLY A 32 18.85 -5.32 11.95
N GLY A 33 19.74 -5.07 11.00
CA GLY A 33 19.50 -5.18 9.56
C GLY A 33 18.88 -3.92 8.95
N GLU A 34 18.68 -3.93 7.62
CA GLU A 34 18.15 -2.79 6.87
C GLU A 34 16.73 -3.03 6.36
N ARG A 35 15.97 -1.95 6.21
CA ARG A 35 14.66 -1.88 5.57
C ARG A 35 14.79 -0.94 4.37
N LEU A 36 14.63 -1.49 3.18
CA LEU A 36 14.66 -0.71 1.96
C LEU A 36 13.29 -0.05 1.72
N LEU A 37 13.24 1.28 1.83
CA LEU A 37 12.06 2.06 1.45
C LEU A 37 12.10 2.43 -0.02
N GLY A 38 10.96 2.35 -0.69
CA GLY A 38 10.74 2.87 -2.02
C GLY A 38 9.96 4.18 -1.92
N ILE A 39 10.61 5.31 -2.20
CA ILE A 39 9.99 6.63 -2.19
C ILE A 39 9.51 6.94 -3.62
N PRO A 40 8.20 6.90 -3.89
CA PRO A 40 7.64 7.27 -5.19
C PRO A 40 7.78 8.77 -5.46
N THR A 41 7.71 9.18 -6.72
CA THR A 41 7.66 10.61 -7.07
C THR A 41 6.35 11.26 -6.62
N VAL A 42 6.26 12.59 -6.64
CA VAL A 42 5.00 13.28 -6.35
C VAL A 42 3.90 12.87 -7.34
N ALA A 43 4.22 12.76 -8.64
CA ALA A 43 3.28 12.33 -9.66
C ALA A 43 2.78 10.90 -9.42
N ASP A 44 3.68 9.99 -9.03
CA ASP A 44 3.30 8.62 -8.66
C ASP A 44 2.38 8.57 -7.45
N ARG A 45 2.65 9.39 -6.42
CA ARG A 45 1.76 9.45 -5.26
C ARG A 45 0.37 9.96 -5.64
N VAL A 46 0.27 10.91 -6.56
CA VAL A 46 -1.03 11.38 -7.08
C VAL A 46 -1.73 10.26 -7.87
N ALA A 47 -1.02 9.58 -8.77
CA ALA A 47 -1.57 8.45 -9.54
C ALA A 47 -2.05 7.32 -8.62
N GLN A 48 -1.23 6.93 -7.65
CA GLN A 48 -1.60 5.94 -6.62
C GLN A 48 -2.83 6.39 -5.83
N MET A 49 -2.99 7.70 -5.58
CA MET A 49 -4.11 8.22 -4.79
C MET A 49 -5.40 8.14 -5.57
N VAL A 50 -5.37 8.48 -6.85
CA VAL A 50 -6.51 8.31 -7.74
C VAL A 50 -6.96 6.85 -7.75
N VAL A 51 -6.03 5.91 -7.93
CA VAL A 51 -6.34 4.47 -7.87
C VAL A 51 -6.95 4.08 -6.51
N ARG A 52 -6.36 4.52 -5.41
CA ARG A 52 -6.85 4.24 -4.05
C ARG A 52 -8.27 4.76 -3.85
N LEU A 53 -8.55 6.01 -4.20
CA LEU A 53 -9.86 6.63 -4.02
C LEU A 53 -10.98 5.89 -4.76
N HIS A 54 -10.67 5.28 -5.91
CA HIS A 54 -11.63 4.48 -6.66
C HIS A 54 -11.71 3.03 -6.20
N PHE A 55 -10.60 2.44 -5.76
CA PHE A 55 -10.55 1.02 -5.41
C PHE A 55 -10.91 0.73 -3.94
N GLU A 56 -10.52 1.60 -3.01
CA GLU A 56 -10.77 1.42 -1.56
C GLU A 56 -12.26 1.22 -1.24
N PRO A 57 -13.22 2.00 -1.79
CA PRO A 57 -14.65 1.78 -1.53
C PRO A 57 -15.18 0.43 -2.02
N LEU A 58 -14.53 -0.17 -3.03
CA LEU A 58 -14.93 -1.47 -3.58
C LEU A 58 -14.47 -2.63 -2.67
N VAL A 59 -13.32 -2.50 -2.03
CA VAL A 59 -12.76 -3.56 -1.17
C VAL A 59 -13.16 -3.42 0.30
N GLU A 60 -13.47 -2.20 0.75
CA GLU A 60 -13.75 -1.91 2.16
C GLU A 60 -14.88 -2.78 2.76
N PRO A 61 -16.02 -3.01 2.07
CA PRO A 61 -17.10 -3.87 2.58
C PRO A 61 -16.73 -5.35 2.73
N HIS A 62 -15.66 -5.81 2.06
CA HIS A 62 -15.24 -7.21 2.08
C HIS A 62 -14.21 -7.53 3.16
N PHE A 63 -13.65 -6.52 3.83
CA PHE A 63 -12.71 -6.75 4.92
C PHE A 63 -13.40 -7.33 6.16
N GLN A 64 -12.71 -8.27 6.80
CA GLN A 64 -13.11 -8.82 8.09
C GLN A 64 -13.28 -7.71 9.14
N LEU A 65 -14.23 -7.90 10.06
CA LEU A 65 -14.55 -6.93 11.12
C LEU A 65 -13.31 -6.63 11.99
N ASP A 66 -12.51 -7.67 12.24
CA ASP A 66 -11.27 -7.65 13.03
C ASP A 66 -10.01 -7.26 12.23
N SER A 67 -10.17 -6.75 11.01
CA SER A 67 -9.07 -6.12 10.29
C SER A 67 -9.00 -4.63 10.62
N TYR A 68 -7.92 -4.19 11.26
CA TYR A 68 -7.78 -2.79 11.73
C TYR A 68 -6.66 -2.01 11.02
N GLY A 69 -5.77 -2.69 10.29
CA GLY A 69 -4.60 -2.08 9.67
C GLY A 69 -4.94 -1.31 8.39
N CYS A 70 -4.43 -0.07 8.28
CA CYS A 70 -4.49 0.74 7.05
C CYS A 70 -5.90 0.95 6.44
N ARG A 71 -6.96 0.89 7.26
CA ARG A 71 -8.35 1.08 6.83
C ARG A 71 -8.90 2.44 7.25
N PRO A 72 -9.82 3.02 6.46
CA PRO A 72 -10.56 4.20 6.91
C PRO A 72 -11.37 3.86 8.17
N ASN A 73 -11.45 4.80 9.12
CA ASN A 73 -12.24 4.68 10.34
C ASN A 73 -11.91 3.48 11.27
N LYS A 74 -10.74 2.87 11.11
CA LYS A 74 -10.20 1.84 12.01
C LYS A 74 -8.85 2.29 12.56
N SER A 75 -8.57 1.94 13.82
CA SER A 75 -7.30 2.29 14.47
C SER A 75 -6.71 1.12 15.25
N ALA A 76 -5.42 1.23 15.57
CA ALA A 76 -4.75 0.30 16.49
C ALA A 76 -5.41 0.29 17.89
N ILE A 77 -5.98 1.43 18.32
CA ILE A 77 -6.70 1.52 19.60
C ILE A 77 -7.98 0.68 19.55
N ASP A 78 -8.68 0.64 18.42
CA ASP A 78 -9.87 -0.22 18.26
C ASP A 78 -9.50 -1.69 18.34
N ALA A 79 -8.38 -2.09 17.72
CA ALA A 79 -7.84 -3.44 17.84
C ALA A 79 -7.54 -3.80 19.30
N ILE A 80 -6.82 -2.93 20.02
CA ILE A 80 -6.49 -3.13 21.44
C ILE A 80 -7.76 -3.24 22.30
N ARG A 81 -8.78 -2.43 22.03
CA ARG A 81 -10.05 -2.46 22.79
C ARG A 81 -10.72 -3.83 22.68
N VAL A 82 -10.82 -4.38 21.47
CA VAL A 82 -11.40 -5.70 21.23
C VAL A 82 -10.52 -6.81 21.83
N THR A 83 -9.20 -6.72 21.63
CA THR A 83 -8.25 -7.68 22.23
C THR A 83 -8.39 -7.72 23.75
N ARG A 84 -8.45 -6.57 24.43
CA ARG A 84 -8.60 -6.49 25.89
C ARG A 84 -9.85 -7.21 26.39
N GLN A 85 -10.98 -7.06 25.70
CA GLN A 85 -12.22 -7.75 26.07
C GLN A 85 -12.07 -9.27 25.94
N ARG A 86 -11.39 -9.76 24.89
CA ARG A 86 -11.17 -11.19 24.65
C ARG A 86 -10.18 -11.81 25.62
N CYS A 87 -9.17 -11.07 26.07
CA CYS A 87 -8.22 -11.51 27.10
C CYS A 87 -8.88 -11.75 28.46
N TRP A 88 -10.09 -11.25 28.71
CA TRP A 88 -10.87 -11.61 29.91
C TRP A 88 -11.64 -12.93 29.78
N GLN A 89 -11.71 -13.49 28.57
CA GLN A 89 -12.45 -14.72 28.29
C GLN A 89 -11.52 -15.88 27.94
N GLN A 90 -10.27 -15.59 27.55
CA GLN A 90 -9.28 -16.58 27.11
C GLN A 90 -7.91 -16.23 27.70
N ASP A 91 -7.24 -17.22 28.27
CA ASP A 91 -5.94 -17.05 28.96
C ASP A 91 -4.74 -17.19 28.03
N TRP A 92 -4.96 -17.55 26.76
CA TRP A 92 -3.90 -17.77 25.78
C TRP A 92 -4.09 -16.86 24.56
N VAL A 93 -2.97 -16.45 23.99
CA VAL A 93 -2.90 -15.69 22.74
C VAL A 93 -1.97 -16.38 21.77
N LEU A 94 -2.34 -16.35 20.50
CA LEU A 94 -1.52 -16.85 19.42
C LEU A 94 -1.05 -15.68 18.58
N GLU A 95 0.25 -15.39 18.66
CA GLU A 95 0.88 -14.29 17.94
C GLU A 95 1.56 -14.80 16.67
N PHE A 96 1.25 -14.16 15.55
CA PHE A 96 1.86 -14.46 14.26
C PHE A 96 2.29 -13.16 13.56
N ASP A 97 3.46 -13.20 12.94
CA ASP A 97 3.96 -12.15 12.05
C ASP A 97 4.50 -12.75 10.75
N ILE A 98 4.34 -12.02 9.65
CA ILE A 98 4.82 -12.44 8.34
C ILE A 98 6.15 -11.78 8.06
N LYS A 99 7.22 -12.58 8.10
CA LYS A 99 8.58 -12.11 7.79
C LYS A 99 8.66 -11.53 6.37
N GLY A 100 8.97 -10.23 6.29
CA GLY A 100 9.20 -9.54 5.02
C GLY A 100 7.97 -9.53 4.10
N LEU A 101 6.76 -9.39 4.66
CA LEU A 101 5.50 -9.36 3.91
C LEU A 101 5.58 -8.54 2.62
N PHE A 102 5.90 -7.24 2.73
CA PHE A 102 5.93 -6.34 1.58
C PHE A 102 7.05 -6.65 0.58
N ASP A 103 8.06 -7.42 0.96
CA ASP A 103 9.16 -7.80 0.07
C ASP A 103 8.83 -9.07 -0.72
N ASN A 104 7.84 -9.85 -0.26
CA ASN A 104 7.59 -11.21 -0.76
C ASN A 104 6.18 -11.44 -1.35
N ILE A 105 5.28 -10.45 -1.39
CA ILE A 105 3.94 -10.62 -1.98
C ILE A 105 4.04 -11.01 -3.48
N PRO A 106 3.52 -12.17 -3.91
CA PRO A 106 3.49 -12.54 -5.32
C PRO A 106 2.54 -11.60 -6.10
N HIS A 107 3.03 -11.04 -7.21
CA HIS A 107 2.26 -10.06 -8.00
C HIS A 107 1.03 -10.69 -8.65
N ASP A 108 1.14 -11.93 -9.12
CA ASP A 108 0.05 -12.70 -9.71
C ASP A 108 -1.12 -12.93 -8.74
N LEU A 109 -0.82 -13.32 -7.50
CA LEU A 109 -1.83 -13.53 -6.45
C LEU A 109 -2.45 -12.20 -5.99
N LEU A 110 -1.65 -11.14 -5.90
CA LEU A 110 -2.14 -9.81 -5.58
C LEU A 110 -3.08 -9.31 -6.69
N MET A 111 -2.68 -9.44 -7.95
CA MET A 111 -3.49 -9.03 -9.09
C MET A 111 -4.75 -9.88 -9.27
N LYS A 112 -4.70 -11.18 -8.95
CA LYS A 112 -5.89 -12.04 -8.87
C LYS A 112 -6.89 -11.50 -7.84
N SER A 113 -6.41 -11.06 -6.69
CA SER A 113 -7.25 -10.45 -5.65
C SER A 113 -7.83 -9.09 -6.09
N VAL A 114 -7.04 -8.27 -6.79
CA VAL A 114 -7.52 -6.99 -7.35
C VAL A 114 -8.63 -7.22 -8.36
N ARG A 115 -8.39 -8.10 -9.34
CA ARG A 115 -9.35 -8.42 -10.43
C ARG A 115 -10.65 -9.03 -9.91
N LYS A 116 -10.63 -9.67 -8.74
CA LYS A 116 -11.84 -10.16 -8.07
C LYS A 116 -12.79 -9.03 -7.62
N HIS A 117 -12.26 -7.85 -7.31
CA HIS A 117 -13.02 -6.74 -6.72
C HIS A 117 -13.23 -5.56 -7.66
N THR A 118 -12.68 -5.60 -8.88
CA THR A 118 -12.94 -4.57 -9.88
C THR A 118 -12.82 -5.12 -11.30
N ASN A 119 -13.74 -4.70 -12.16
CA ASN A 119 -13.67 -4.91 -13.61
C ASN A 119 -13.01 -3.72 -14.33
N SER A 120 -12.55 -2.71 -13.60
CA SER A 120 -11.91 -1.52 -14.20
C SER A 120 -10.53 -1.90 -14.76
N PRO A 121 -10.33 -1.81 -16.09
CA PRO A 121 -9.02 -2.10 -16.68
C PRO A 121 -7.97 -1.07 -16.22
N TRP A 122 -8.39 0.16 -15.94
CA TRP A 122 -7.52 1.25 -15.47
C TRP A 122 -6.94 0.99 -14.09
N ILE A 123 -7.76 0.50 -13.15
CA ILE A 123 -7.29 0.16 -11.80
C ILE A 123 -6.27 -0.97 -11.89
N CYS A 124 -6.60 -2.03 -12.64
CA CYS A 124 -5.69 -3.16 -12.84
C CYS A 124 -4.35 -2.69 -13.44
N LEU A 125 -4.41 -1.89 -14.52
CA LEU A 125 -3.24 -1.38 -15.21
C LEU A 125 -2.30 -0.59 -14.28
N TYR A 126 -2.85 0.33 -13.50
CA TYR A 126 -2.02 1.19 -12.65
C TYR A 126 -1.50 0.52 -11.39
N ILE A 127 -2.23 -0.46 -10.84
CA ILE A 127 -1.70 -1.30 -9.76
C ILE A 127 -0.54 -2.14 -10.30
N GLU A 128 -0.73 -2.82 -11.43
CA GLU A 128 0.29 -3.69 -12.03
C GLU A 128 1.57 -2.92 -12.39
N ARG A 129 1.42 -1.74 -13.00
CA ARG A 129 2.55 -0.83 -13.27
C ARG A 129 3.23 -0.34 -12.00
N GLY A 130 2.47 -0.07 -10.93
CA GLY A 130 3.02 0.33 -9.63
C GLY A 130 3.83 -0.79 -8.96
N LEU A 131 3.39 -2.05 -9.11
CA LEU A 131 4.07 -3.23 -8.55
C LEU A 131 5.38 -3.55 -9.28
N THR A 132 5.38 -3.38 -10.61
CA THR A 132 6.52 -3.67 -11.49
C THR A 132 7.45 -2.49 -11.70
N ALA A 133 7.13 -1.32 -11.13
CA ALA A 133 7.98 -0.15 -11.19
C ALA A 133 9.37 -0.47 -10.61
N PRO A 134 10.46 -0.24 -11.37
CA PRO A 134 11.79 -0.53 -10.89
C PRO A 134 12.16 0.37 -9.71
N MET A 135 13.19 0.00 -8.96
CA MET A 135 13.74 0.82 -7.88
C MET A 135 15.14 1.29 -8.25
N LYS A 136 15.45 2.57 -8.00
CA LYS A 136 16.80 3.09 -8.14
C LYS A 136 17.46 3.20 -6.77
N CYS A 137 18.52 2.45 -6.52
CA CYS A 137 19.26 2.43 -5.26
C CYS A 137 20.76 2.59 -5.56
N ASN A 138 21.45 3.54 -4.94
CA ASN A 138 22.90 3.76 -5.09
C ASN A 138 23.43 3.82 -6.54
N GLY A 139 22.61 4.33 -7.47
CA GLY A 139 22.96 4.42 -8.90
C GLY A 139 22.50 3.23 -9.73
N GLU A 140 22.22 2.09 -9.10
CA GLU A 140 21.74 0.87 -9.76
C GLU A 140 20.20 0.87 -9.89
N VAL A 141 19.72 0.19 -10.93
CA VAL A 141 18.29 -0.05 -11.17
C VAL A 141 17.97 -1.50 -10.86
N LEU A 142 17.11 -1.70 -9.87
CA LEU A 142 16.65 -2.99 -9.40
C LEU A 142 15.24 -3.25 -9.94
N PHE A 143 15.10 -4.32 -10.70
CA PHE A 143 13.79 -4.82 -11.14
C PHE A 143 13.20 -5.75 -10.08
N ARG A 144 11.88 -5.79 -10.00
CA ARG A 144 11.17 -6.54 -8.98
C ARG A 144 10.14 -7.46 -9.61
N GLU A 145 10.22 -8.74 -9.25
CA GLU A 145 9.24 -9.76 -9.65
C GLU A 145 8.23 -10.05 -8.53
N LYS A 146 8.47 -9.53 -7.33
CA LYS A 146 7.60 -9.69 -6.15
C LYS A 146 7.65 -8.52 -5.17
N GLY A 147 6.70 -8.53 -4.27
CA GLY A 147 6.46 -7.55 -3.21
C GLY A 147 5.88 -6.23 -3.73
N THR A 148 5.73 -5.26 -2.82
CA THR A 148 5.35 -3.87 -3.14
C THR A 148 6.37 -2.88 -2.57
N PRO A 149 6.62 -1.73 -3.20
CA PRO A 149 7.46 -0.67 -2.64
C PRO A 149 6.90 -0.20 -1.29
N GLN A 150 7.77 -0.22 -0.28
CA GLN A 150 7.43 0.27 1.05
C GLN A 150 7.59 1.80 1.06
N GLY A 151 6.48 2.54 1.03
CA GLY A 151 6.48 4.00 0.86
C GLY A 151 5.41 4.53 -0.08
N GLY A 152 4.59 3.64 -0.66
CA GLY A 152 3.32 4.00 -1.29
C GLY A 152 2.28 4.54 -0.29
N LEU A 153 1.05 4.75 -0.75
CA LEU A 153 -0.01 5.38 0.04
C LEU A 153 -0.59 4.53 1.19
N CYS A 154 -0.10 3.31 1.39
CA CYS A 154 -0.41 2.50 2.57
C CYS A 154 0.32 3.09 3.80
N LYS A 155 -0.20 4.21 4.29
CA LYS A 155 0.04 4.70 5.64
C LYS A 155 -1.25 4.53 6.42
N ALA A 156 -1.17 3.98 7.62
CA ALA A 156 -2.26 4.08 8.58
C ALA A 156 -2.54 5.58 8.78
N LEU A 157 -3.76 6.01 8.44
CA LEU A 157 -4.22 7.36 8.79
C LEU A 157 -4.31 7.39 10.31
N HIS A 158 -3.35 8.05 10.97
CA HIS A 158 -3.48 8.36 12.37
C HIS A 158 -4.69 9.28 12.53
N LYS A 159 -5.78 8.79 13.14
CA LYS A 159 -6.82 9.67 13.67
C LYS A 159 -6.20 10.36 14.89
N PRO A 160 -6.00 11.69 14.89
CA PRO A 160 -5.67 12.38 16.13
C PRO A 160 -6.84 12.15 17.11
N PRO A 161 -6.57 12.06 18.42
CA PRO A 161 -7.57 11.68 19.43
C PRO A 161 -8.82 12.58 19.50
N ASN A 162 -8.85 13.70 18.77
CA ASN A 162 -9.91 14.72 18.86
C ASN A 162 -10.65 15.00 17.54
N ALA A 163 -10.60 14.11 16.54
CA ALA A 163 -11.42 14.29 15.33
C ALA A 163 -12.86 13.80 15.61
N GLN A 164 -13.73 14.74 16.01
CA GLN A 164 -15.19 14.61 15.95
C GLN A 164 -15.65 14.45 14.51
#